data_AF-A0A132EH89-F1
#
_entry.id   AF-A0A132EH89-F1
#
_cell.length_a   1.000
_cell.length_b   1.000
_cell.length_c   1.000
_cell.angle_alpha   90.00
_cell.angle_beta   90.00
_cell.angle_gamma   90.00
#
_symmetry.space_group_name_H-M   'P 1'
#
loop_
_entity.id
_entity.type
_entity.pdbx_description
1 polymer ?
#
loop_
_entity_poly.entity_id
_entity_poly.type
_entity_poly.pdbx_seq_one_letter_code
_entity_poly.pdbx_strand_id
1 'polypeptide(L)'
;MPLEHPCEHCTAEGLAKVTHAHTEKETLSVAVNIPEHAERKTTALFERTRKELIAREGGRCFICNATAEESGHPLEAHHHPIERSLAELIDWERFKFDAQAGFWGEHIKAFDWDGFTDWTQFVDDMTVNGMLLCKAHHIGKDEGLHAMPFPLWIAQKYAKEGYQFSDAEVIHHNQE
;
A
#
# COMPACT_ATOMS: atom_id res chain seq x y z
N MET A 1 -8.96 -10.36 -22.88
CA MET A 1 -7.72 -10.51 -23.66
C MET A 1 -6.82 -11.48 -22.91
N PRO A 2 -5.81 -12.11 -23.53
CA PRO A 2 -4.85 -12.91 -22.77
C PRO A 2 -4.15 -12.02 -21.73
N LEU A 3 -3.91 -12.53 -20.53
CA LEU A 3 -3.10 -11.84 -19.52
C LEU A 3 -1.73 -11.48 -20.09
N GLU A 4 -1.19 -10.31 -19.77
CA GLU A 4 0.19 -9.96 -20.11
C GLU A 4 1.18 -10.90 -19.40
N HIS A 5 0.79 -11.45 -18.24
CA HIS A 5 1.56 -12.41 -17.45
C HIS A 5 0.70 -13.63 -17.06
N PRO A 6 0.84 -14.77 -17.76
CA PRO A 6 0.09 -15.99 -17.44
C PRO A 6 0.52 -16.56 -16.07
N CYS A 7 -0.44 -16.72 -15.15
CA CYS A 7 -0.20 -17.33 -13.84
C CYS A 7 -0.53 -18.83 -13.85
N GLU A 8 0.38 -19.66 -13.34
CA GLU A 8 0.21 -21.13 -13.28
C GLU A 8 -0.87 -21.58 -12.28
N HIS A 9 -1.26 -20.70 -11.35
CA HIS A 9 -2.34 -20.94 -10.38
C HIS A 9 -3.72 -20.54 -10.90
N CYS A 10 -3.82 -19.85 -12.04
CA CYS A 10 -5.09 -19.50 -12.65
C CYS A 10 -5.76 -20.73 -13.24
N THR A 11 -6.81 -21.23 -12.58
CA THR A 11 -7.65 -22.29 -13.15
C THR A 11 -8.48 -21.73 -14.31
N ALA A 12 -8.78 -22.59 -15.29
CA ALA A 12 -9.69 -22.25 -16.40
C ALA A 12 -11.06 -21.74 -15.91
N GLU A 13 -11.47 -22.13 -14.70
CA GLU A 13 -12.71 -21.72 -14.05
C GLU A 13 -12.69 -20.28 -13.52
N GLY A 14 -11.53 -19.78 -13.06
CA GLY A 14 -11.34 -18.37 -12.69
C GLY A 14 -11.44 -17.44 -13.91
N LEU A 15 -10.76 -17.83 -15.00
CA LEU A 15 -10.80 -17.12 -16.29
C LEU A 15 -12.20 -17.15 -16.93
N ALA A 16 -12.95 -18.24 -16.78
CA ALA A 16 -14.30 -18.38 -17.32
C ALA A 16 -15.37 -17.55 -16.58
N LYS A 17 -15.11 -17.09 -15.35
CA LYS A 17 -16.03 -16.21 -14.60
C LYS A 17 -16.00 -14.76 -15.06
N VAL A 18 -15.08 -14.41 -15.97
CA VAL A 18 -15.01 -13.11 -16.64
C VAL A 18 -16.06 -13.05 -17.76
N THR A 19 -17.33 -13.27 -17.45
CA THR A 19 -18.43 -13.13 -18.43
C THR A 19 -18.99 -11.72 -18.36
N HIS A 20 -18.73 -10.92 -19.39
CA HIS A 20 -19.18 -9.53 -19.53
C HIS A 20 -18.71 -8.57 -18.42
N ALA A 21 -17.41 -8.55 -18.13
CA ALA A 21 -16.85 -7.43 -17.38
C ALA A 21 -17.07 -6.12 -18.16
N HIS A 22 -17.76 -5.16 -17.55
CA HIS A 22 -17.68 -3.78 -17.98
C HIS A 22 -16.26 -3.31 -17.71
N THR A 23 -15.43 -3.23 -18.75
CA THR A 23 -14.07 -2.69 -18.60
C THR A 23 -14.17 -1.21 -18.27
N GLU A 24 -13.68 -0.83 -17.10
CA GLU A 24 -13.40 0.55 -16.77
C GLU A 24 -11.99 0.88 -17.26
N LYS A 25 -11.87 1.94 -18.07
CA LYS A 25 -10.58 2.44 -18.54
C LYS A 25 -10.54 3.93 -18.31
N GLU A 26 -9.63 4.35 -17.45
CA GLU A 26 -9.45 5.75 -17.09
C GLU A 26 -8.09 6.26 -17.55
N THR A 27 -8.04 7.52 -17.95
CA THR A 27 -6.79 8.27 -18.06
C THR A 27 -6.77 9.29 -16.93
N LEU A 28 -6.01 9.02 -15.88
CA LEU A 28 -5.89 9.92 -14.74
C LEU A 28 -4.79 10.94 -14.99
N SER A 29 -5.13 12.23 -14.90
CA SER A 29 -4.18 13.33 -14.93
C SER A 29 -4.34 14.15 -13.66
N VAL A 30 -3.29 14.19 -12.84
CA VAL A 30 -3.27 14.92 -11.57
C VAL A 30 -2.17 15.98 -11.64
N ALA A 31 -2.56 17.22 -11.43
CA ALA A 31 -1.64 18.34 -11.27
C ALA A 31 -1.83 18.94 -9.88
N VAL A 32 -0.85 18.72 -9.00
CA VAL A 32 -0.84 19.23 -7.62
C VAL A 32 0.46 19.97 -7.35
N ASN A 33 0.38 21.03 -6.56
CA ASN A 33 1.56 21.75 -6.09
C ASN A 33 2.07 21.05 -4.84
N ILE A 34 3.23 20.42 -4.92
CA ILE A 34 3.91 19.79 -3.78
C ILE A 34 5.03 20.74 -3.32
N PRO A 35 5.13 21.05 -2.02
CA PRO A 35 6.24 21.86 -1.50
C PRO A 35 7.61 21.26 -1.85
N GLU A 36 8.61 22.12 -2.01
CA GLU A 36 9.99 21.66 -2.13
C GLU A 36 10.40 20.96 -0.83
N HIS A 37 11.07 19.81 -0.97
CA HIS A 37 11.61 19.06 0.15
C HIS A 37 13.00 18.52 -0.21
N ALA A 38 13.84 18.31 0.80
CA ALA A 38 15.16 17.72 0.59
C ALA A 38 15.07 16.32 -0.03
N GLU A 39 16.11 15.94 -0.77
CA GLU A 39 16.25 14.58 -1.28
C GLU A 39 16.18 13.57 -0.14
N ARG A 40 15.44 12.47 -0.36
CA ARG A 40 15.25 11.45 0.65
C ARG A 40 16.58 10.77 0.97
N LYS A 41 16.89 10.70 2.26
CA LYS A 41 17.89 9.80 2.82
C LYS A 41 17.19 8.83 3.75
N THR A 42 17.49 7.55 3.62
CA THR A 42 17.00 6.54 4.57
C THR A 42 17.56 6.86 5.96
N THR A 43 16.67 6.96 6.94
CA THR A 43 17.05 7.22 8.33
C THR A 43 17.22 5.92 9.10
N ALA A 44 18.01 5.95 10.17
CA ALA A 44 18.17 4.80 11.07
C ALA A 44 16.84 4.40 11.75
N LEU A 45 15.94 5.37 11.94
CA LEU A 45 14.57 5.11 12.41
C LEU A 45 13.84 4.21 11.41
N PHE A 46 13.74 4.65 10.14
CA PHE A 46 13.09 3.88 9.07
C PHE A 46 13.66 2.48 8.93
N GLU A 47 14.99 2.32 8.89
CA GLU A 47 15.61 1.00 8.73
C GLU A 47 15.27 0.02 9.86
N ARG A 48 15.18 0.52 11.10
CA ARG A 48 14.82 -0.27 12.26
C ARG A 48 13.34 -0.62 12.23
N THR A 49 12.48 0.38 12.14
CA THR A 49 11.01 0.22 12.24
C THR A 49 10.44 -0.51 11.04
N ARG A 50 11.09 -0.46 9.87
CA ARG A 50 10.71 -1.30 8.71
C ARG A 50 10.81 -2.79 9.05
N LYS A 51 11.82 -3.22 9.79
CA LYS A 51 11.96 -4.64 10.19
C LYS A 51 10.87 -5.03 11.19
N GLU A 52 10.53 -4.11 12.10
CA GLU A 52 9.44 -4.29 13.06
C GLU A 52 8.08 -4.37 12.37
N LEU A 53 7.83 -3.53 11.36
CA LEU A 53 6.66 -3.61 10.48
C LEU A 53 6.58 -4.99 9.80
N ILE A 54 7.66 -5.44 9.18
CA ILE A 54 7.70 -6.76 8.52
C ILE A 54 7.35 -7.87 9.50
N ALA A 55 7.91 -7.84 10.72
CA ALA A 55 7.61 -8.83 11.74
C ALA A 55 6.14 -8.75 12.22
N ARG A 56 5.61 -7.53 12.42
CA ARG A 56 4.21 -7.29 12.84
C ARG A 56 3.21 -7.88 11.84
N GLU A 57 3.43 -7.65 10.56
CA GLU A 57 2.54 -8.10 9.48
C GLU A 57 2.80 -9.55 9.04
N GLY A 58 3.64 -10.29 9.78
CA GLY A 58 3.99 -11.67 9.43
C GLY A 58 4.75 -11.81 8.12
N GLY A 59 5.35 -10.73 7.61
CA GLY A 59 6.01 -10.70 6.31
C GLY A 59 5.05 -10.95 5.15
N ARG A 60 3.83 -10.40 5.22
CA ARG A 60 2.80 -10.58 4.18
C ARG A 60 2.29 -9.24 3.64
N CYS A 61 2.00 -9.21 2.34
CA CYS A 61 1.41 -8.05 1.67
C CYS A 61 0.00 -7.75 2.20
N PHE A 62 -0.30 -6.49 2.47
CA PHE A 62 -1.63 -6.06 2.92
C PHE A 62 -2.76 -6.38 1.93
N ILE A 63 -2.51 -6.39 0.62
CA ILE A 63 -3.54 -6.66 -0.39
C ILE A 63 -3.77 -8.16 -0.60
N CYS A 64 -2.75 -8.91 -1.03
CA CYS A 64 -2.89 -10.31 -1.44
C CYS A 64 -2.42 -11.36 -0.41
N ASN A 65 -1.92 -10.92 0.75
CA ASN A 65 -1.37 -11.77 1.80
C ASN A 65 -0.12 -12.59 1.39
N ALA A 66 0.44 -12.34 0.20
CA ALA A 66 1.66 -12.99 -0.27
C ALA A 66 2.89 -12.60 0.55
N THR A 67 3.74 -13.59 0.80
CA THR A 67 5.11 -13.42 1.26
C THR A 67 6.01 -12.87 0.15
N ALA A 68 7.25 -12.52 0.49
CA ALA A 68 8.25 -12.12 -0.49
C ALA A 68 8.55 -13.25 -1.50
N GLU A 69 8.58 -14.49 -1.03
CA GLU A 69 8.80 -15.69 -1.83
C GLU A 69 7.64 -15.93 -2.80
N GLU A 70 6.39 -15.88 -2.31
CA GLU A 70 5.19 -16.10 -3.14
C GLU A 70 5.00 -15.01 -4.19
N SER A 71 5.35 -13.77 -3.87
CA SER A 71 5.27 -12.64 -4.81
C SER A 71 6.51 -12.47 -5.69
N GLY A 72 7.55 -13.29 -5.49
CA GLY A 72 8.80 -13.26 -6.25
C GLY A 72 9.70 -12.03 -6.03
N HIS A 73 9.36 -11.16 -5.07
CA HIS A 73 10.07 -9.91 -4.80
C HIS A 73 10.07 -9.57 -3.30
N PRO A 74 11.10 -8.86 -2.78
CA PRO A 74 11.09 -8.36 -1.41
C PRO A 74 9.87 -7.48 -1.14
N LEU A 75 9.27 -7.61 0.05
CA LEU A 75 8.21 -6.71 0.48
C LEU A 75 8.73 -5.31 0.79
N GLU A 76 7.88 -4.33 0.53
CA GLU A 76 8.15 -2.90 0.57
C GLU A 76 7.31 -2.22 1.64
N ALA A 77 7.93 -1.31 2.40
CA ALA A 77 7.23 -0.50 3.38
C ALA A 77 6.74 0.79 2.69
N HIS A 78 5.42 0.91 2.60
CA HIS A 78 4.70 2.06 2.11
C HIS A 78 4.41 3.04 3.24
N HIS A 79 4.47 4.36 2.97
CA HIS A 79 4.15 5.37 3.97
C HIS A 79 2.62 5.59 3.99
N HIS A 80 1.96 5.26 5.09
CA HIS A 80 0.51 5.42 5.21
C HIS A 80 0.14 5.75 6.66
N PRO A 81 -0.69 6.79 6.91
CA PRO A 81 -1.47 7.55 5.94
C PRO A 81 -0.76 8.75 5.31
N ILE A 82 0.42 9.14 5.81
CA ILE A 82 1.13 10.33 5.33
C ILE A 82 2.34 9.93 4.49
N GLU A 83 2.27 10.24 3.20
CA GLU A 83 3.41 10.10 2.29
C GLU A 83 4.56 10.99 2.70
N ARG A 84 5.78 10.46 2.61
CA ARG A 84 6.99 11.22 2.97
C ARG A 84 7.15 12.48 2.11
N SER A 85 6.86 12.40 0.81
CA SER A 85 6.95 13.54 -0.11
C SER A 85 5.93 14.64 0.20
N LEU A 86 4.89 14.34 0.98
CA LEU A 86 3.85 15.28 1.34
C LEU A 86 3.99 15.78 2.79
N ALA A 87 5.00 15.35 3.55
CA ALA A 87 5.12 15.66 4.97
C ALA A 87 5.16 17.18 5.26
N GLU A 88 5.82 17.96 4.41
CA GLU A 88 5.90 19.43 4.51
C GLU A 88 4.57 20.15 4.19
N LEU A 89 3.63 19.46 3.52
CA LEU A 89 2.30 19.99 3.21
C LEU A 89 1.33 19.83 4.40
N ILE A 90 1.60 18.91 5.33
CA ILE A 90 0.63 18.49 6.34
C ILE A 90 0.44 19.54 7.43
N ASP A 91 -0.82 19.84 7.73
CA ASP A 91 -1.21 20.49 8.99
C ASP A 91 -1.11 19.45 10.12
N TRP A 92 0.04 19.45 10.80
CA TRP A 92 0.35 18.46 11.83
C TRP A 92 -0.50 18.59 13.09
N GLU A 93 -0.98 19.79 13.44
CA GLU A 93 -1.89 19.96 14.57
C GLU A 93 -3.24 19.32 14.28
N ARG A 94 -3.75 19.50 13.05
CA ARG A 94 -4.98 18.83 12.62
C ARG A 94 -4.78 17.31 12.54
N PHE A 95 -3.67 16.84 11.98
CA PHE A 95 -3.39 15.40 11.90
C PHE A 95 -3.28 14.77 13.30
N LYS A 96 -2.58 15.42 14.22
CA LYS A 96 -2.46 15.00 15.63
C LYS A 96 -3.82 14.87 16.30
N PHE A 97 -4.73 15.82 16.09
CA PHE A 97 -6.09 15.75 16.63
C PHE A 97 -6.83 14.47 16.19
N ASP A 98 -6.82 14.17 14.89
CA ASP A 98 -7.47 12.97 14.34
C ASP A 98 -6.76 11.68 14.81
N ALA A 99 -5.44 11.70 14.89
CA ALA A 99 -4.62 10.59 15.39
C ALA A 99 -4.93 10.25 16.85
N GLN A 100 -4.98 11.26 17.75
CA GLN A 100 -5.32 11.07 19.15
C GLN A 100 -6.77 10.61 19.36
N ALA A 101 -7.67 11.00 18.45
CA ALA A 101 -9.05 10.50 18.40
C ALA A 101 -9.16 9.04 17.92
N GLY A 102 -8.06 8.45 17.40
CA GLY A 102 -8.03 7.08 16.89
C GLY A 102 -8.55 6.92 15.47
N PHE A 103 -8.73 8.01 14.73
CA PHE A 103 -9.26 7.97 13.36
C PHE A 103 -8.41 7.09 12.42
N TRP A 104 -7.09 7.10 12.63
CA TRP A 104 -6.11 6.35 11.84
C TRP A 104 -5.71 5.00 12.47
N GLY A 105 -6.42 4.56 13.50
CA GLY A 105 -6.18 3.29 14.18
C GLY A 105 -5.22 3.36 15.38
N GLU A 106 -5.15 2.25 16.10
CA GLU A 106 -4.55 2.22 17.44
C GLU A 106 -3.02 2.39 17.44
N HIS A 107 -2.32 1.96 16.39
CA HIS A 107 -0.87 2.18 16.30
C HIS A 107 -0.50 3.66 16.22
N ILE A 108 -1.21 4.41 15.38
CA ILE A 108 -1.01 5.85 15.22
C ILE A 108 -1.46 6.60 16.47
N LYS A 109 -2.56 6.17 17.09
CA LYS A 109 -3.04 6.73 18.35
C LYS A 109 -2.05 6.54 19.50
N ALA A 110 -1.34 5.41 19.52
CA ALA A 110 -0.34 5.07 20.54
C ALA A 110 1.02 5.75 20.35
N PHE A 111 1.22 6.48 19.25
CA PHE A 111 2.43 7.28 19.04
C PHE A 111 2.60 8.34 20.15
N ASP A 112 3.85 8.68 20.48
CA ASP A 112 4.18 9.71 21.47
C ASP A 112 3.89 11.12 20.93
N TRP A 113 2.61 11.48 20.93
CA TRP A 113 2.13 12.79 20.47
C TRP A 113 2.55 13.94 21.38
N ASP A 114 2.88 13.68 22.64
CA ASP A 114 3.36 14.69 23.58
C ASP A 114 4.84 15.02 23.33
N GLY A 115 5.64 14.03 22.91
CA GLY A 115 7.02 14.19 22.46
C GLY A 115 7.20 14.55 20.98
N PHE A 116 6.11 14.71 20.23
CA PHE A 116 6.13 15.05 18.81
C PHE A 116 6.55 16.50 18.58
N THR A 117 7.64 16.70 17.85
CA THR A 117 8.27 17.99 17.58
C THR A 117 8.69 18.17 16.12
N ASP A 118 8.91 17.07 15.41
CA ASP A 118 9.31 17.07 14.01
C ASP A 118 8.65 15.91 13.26
N TRP A 119 8.20 16.17 12.04
CA TRP A 119 7.44 15.20 11.25
C TRP A 119 8.23 13.91 10.96
N THR A 120 9.55 13.95 10.92
CA THR A 120 10.38 12.76 10.67
C THR A 120 10.23 11.71 11.77
N GLN A 121 9.89 12.12 13.00
CA GLN A 121 9.64 11.20 14.12
C GLN A 121 8.44 10.28 13.85
N PHE A 122 7.44 10.77 13.11
CA PHE A 122 6.25 10.00 12.75
C PHE A 122 6.38 9.36 11.36
N VAL A 123 6.75 10.16 10.36
CA VAL A 123 6.72 9.73 8.95
C VAL A 123 7.68 8.60 8.68
N ASP A 124 8.90 8.64 9.25
CA ASP A 124 9.88 7.57 9.05
C ASP A 124 9.65 6.38 9.99
N ASP A 125 8.79 6.50 11.00
CA ASP A 125 8.44 5.41 11.89
C ASP A 125 7.40 4.49 11.27
N MET A 126 7.89 3.41 10.66
CA MET A 126 7.06 2.41 9.99
C MET A 126 6.19 1.57 10.94
N THR A 127 6.36 1.68 12.26
CA THR A 127 5.45 1.04 13.21
C THR A 127 4.12 1.80 13.33
N VAL A 128 4.10 3.08 12.97
CA VAL A 128 2.89 3.92 13.02
C VAL A 128 2.48 4.41 11.63
N ASN A 129 3.42 4.74 10.75
CA ASN A 129 3.15 5.26 9.41
C ASN A 129 3.49 4.24 8.30
N GLY A 130 3.49 2.94 8.61
CA GLY A 130 3.92 1.88 7.70
C GLY A 130 2.81 0.92 7.31
N MET A 131 2.73 0.63 6.01
CA MET A 131 1.92 -0.44 5.41
C MET A 131 2.82 -1.36 4.59
N LEU A 132 2.74 -2.67 4.80
CA LEU A 132 3.58 -3.63 4.10
C LEU A 132 2.90 -4.11 2.80
N LEU A 133 3.59 -3.99 1.67
CA LEU A 133 3.05 -4.34 0.36
C LEU A 133 4.09 -5.15 -0.44
N CYS A 134 3.62 -6.03 -1.33
CA CYS A 134 4.50 -6.54 -2.38
C CYS A 134 4.69 -5.47 -3.46
N LYS A 135 5.71 -5.65 -4.31
CA LYS A 135 6.05 -4.68 -5.35
C LYS A 135 4.90 -4.40 -6.33
N ALA A 136 4.13 -5.42 -6.67
CA ALA A 136 2.92 -5.34 -7.50
C ALA A 136 1.91 -4.36 -6.88
N HIS A 137 1.45 -4.64 -5.66
CA HIS A 137 0.44 -3.81 -4.97
C HIS A 137 0.96 -2.46 -4.46
N HIS A 138 2.27 -2.23 -4.48
CA HIS A 138 2.86 -0.93 -4.15
C HIS A 138 2.98 -0.03 -5.39
N ILE A 139 3.77 -0.44 -6.40
CA ILE A 139 4.16 0.40 -7.54
C ILE A 139 3.77 -0.19 -8.92
N GLY A 140 3.03 -1.30 -8.94
CA GLY A 140 2.52 -1.90 -10.17
C GLY A 140 1.60 -0.93 -10.91
N LYS A 141 1.77 -0.82 -12.23
CA LYS A 141 1.09 0.19 -13.04
C LYS A 141 -0.43 0.07 -13.02
N ASP A 142 -0.95 -1.15 -12.98
CA ASP A 142 -2.39 -1.45 -13.13
C ASP A 142 -2.94 -2.26 -11.93
N GLU A 143 -2.26 -2.15 -10.77
CA GLU A 143 -2.54 -2.92 -9.55
C GLU A 143 -2.00 -2.22 -8.27
N GLY A 144 -1.03 -1.30 -8.39
CA GLY A 144 -0.35 -0.67 -7.26
C GLY A 144 -1.04 0.58 -6.71
N LEU A 145 -0.86 0.83 -5.42
CA LEU A 145 -1.46 1.98 -4.70
C LEU A 145 -1.09 3.33 -5.33
N HIS A 146 0.14 3.49 -5.83
CA HIS A 146 0.59 4.75 -6.45
C HIS A 146 -0.04 5.04 -7.82
N ALA A 147 -0.65 4.04 -8.46
CA ALA A 147 -1.17 4.17 -9.81
C ALA A 147 -2.69 3.94 -9.89
N MET A 148 -3.28 3.25 -8.91
CA MET A 148 -4.68 2.85 -8.91
C MET A 148 -5.51 3.78 -8.01
N PRO A 149 -6.67 4.30 -8.46
CA PRO A 149 -7.61 5.00 -7.59
C PRO A 149 -7.94 4.17 -6.34
N PHE A 150 -7.89 4.78 -5.16
CA PHE A 150 -8.01 4.08 -3.87
C PHE A 150 -9.21 3.10 -3.79
N PRO A 151 -10.44 3.44 -4.25
CA PRO A 151 -11.55 2.50 -4.23
C PRO A 151 -11.33 1.24 -5.07
N LEU A 152 -10.63 1.35 -6.20
CA LEU A 152 -10.27 0.21 -7.04
C LEU A 152 -9.14 -0.60 -6.42
N TRP A 153 -8.14 0.09 -5.85
CA TRP A 153 -7.02 -0.57 -5.17
C TRP A 153 -7.47 -1.42 -3.98
N ILE A 154 -8.33 -0.88 -3.11
CA ILE A 154 -8.86 -1.64 -1.97
C ILE A 154 -9.80 -2.77 -2.41
N ALA A 155 -10.44 -2.66 -3.58
CA ALA A 155 -11.30 -3.72 -4.10
C ALA A 155 -10.51 -5.00 -4.42
N GLN A 156 -9.24 -4.90 -4.84
CA GLN A 156 -8.37 -6.06 -5.09
C GLN A 156 -8.28 -6.99 -3.86
N LYS A 157 -8.11 -6.40 -2.66
CA LYS A 157 -8.03 -7.14 -1.39
C LYS A 157 -9.25 -8.02 -1.10
N TYR A 158 -10.43 -7.64 -1.58
CA TYR A 158 -11.69 -8.32 -1.30
C TYR A 158 -12.34 -8.96 -2.53
N ALA A 159 -11.71 -8.81 -3.70
CA ALA A 159 -12.19 -9.40 -4.94
C ALA A 159 -12.18 -10.93 -4.84
N LYS A 160 -12.97 -11.60 -5.67
CA LYS A 160 -13.08 -13.08 -5.59
C LYS A 160 -11.78 -13.73 -6.08
N GLU A 161 -11.39 -14.84 -5.45
CA GLU A 161 -10.29 -15.70 -5.92
C GLU A 161 -10.45 -16.03 -7.41
N GLY A 162 -9.35 -15.90 -8.16
CA GLY A 162 -9.29 -16.16 -9.60
C GLY A 162 -9.93 -15.09 -10.48
N TYR A 163 -10.36 -13.95 -9.92
CA TYR A 163 -10.90 -12.84 -10.70
C TYR A 163 -9.79 -12.12 -11.47
N GLN A 164 -9.94 -11.98 -12.78
CA GLN A 164 -9.05 -11.14 -13.58
C GLN A 164 -9.38 -9.67 -13.33
N PHE A 165 -8.60 -9.01 -12.48
CA PHE A 165 -8.82 -7.62 -12.08
C PHE A 165 -8.37 -6.64 -13.18
N SER A 166 -7.22 -6.92 -13.78
CA SER A 166 -6.66 -6.17 -14.90
C SER A 166 -5.98 -7.12 -15.90
N ASP A 167 -5.36 -6.58 -16.95
CA ASP A 167 -4.54 -7.40 -17.85
C ASP A 167 -3.22 -7.86 -17.18
N ALA A 168 -2.83 -7.22 -16.07
CA ALA A 168 -1.65 -7.54 -15.28
C ALA A 168 -1.94 -8.49 -14.10
N GLU A 169 -3.14 -8.44 -13.54
CA GLU A 169 -3.47 -9.11 -12.28
C GLU A 169 -4.63 -10.11 -12.39
N VAL A 170 -4.40 -11.31 -11.85
CA VAL A 170 -5.47 -12.19 -11.38
C VAL A 170 -5.40 -12.30 -9.86
N ILE A 171 -6.55 -12.11 -9.21
CA ILE A 171 -6.67 -12.09 -7.76
C ILE A 171 -6.37 -13.48 -7.21
N HIS A 172 -5.38 -13.54 -6.32
CA HIS A 172 -5.04 -14.69 -5.51
C HIS A 172 -4.92 -14.30 -4.04
N HIS A 173 -5.68 -14.97 -3.18
CA HIS A 173 -5.62 -14.84 -1.73
C HIS A 173 -4.76 -15.96 -1.18
N ASN A 174 -3.55 -15.63 -0.76
CA ASN A 174 -2.74 -16.61 -0.04
C ASN A 174 -3.39 -16.88 1.32
N GLN A 175 -3.57 -18.17 1.64
CA GLN A 175 -4.15 -18.59 2.91
C GLN A 175 -3.23 -18.17 4.06
N GLU A 176 -3.84 -17.74 5.18
CA GLU A 176 -3.13 -17.38 6.41
C GLU A 176 -2.32 -18.55 6.99
#